data_AF-A0AAW0D3S3-F1
#
_entry.id   AF-A0AAW0D3S3-F1
#
_cell.length_a   1.000
_cell.length_b   1.000
_cell.length_c   1.000
_cell.angle_alpha   90.00
_cell.angle_beta   90.00
_cell.angle_gamma   90.00
#
_symmetry.space_group_name_H-M   'P 1'
#
loop_
_entity.id
_entity.type
_entity.pdbx_description
1 polymer ?
#
loop_
_entity_poly.entity_id
_entity_poly.type
_entity_poly.pdbx_seq_one_letter_code
_entity_poly.pdbx_strand_id
1 'polypeptide(L)'
;MAKSEPLAFDDDGKLILPSSLPPRQVVVGEVPPRPRNAYILFRNDFFATNRADGLKGTRAQLSAKWHGSPEIRARYKQLAEIELSKHRDMYPDYEYKPSQKFRNQRRSFL
;
A
#
# COMPACT_ATOMS: atom_id res chain seq x y z
N MET A 1 21.67 -15.79 -1.09
CA MET A 1 21.25 -16.27 0.25
C MET A 1 19.96 -15.55 0.62
N ALA A 2 18.79 -16.18 0.43
CA ALA A 2 17.52 -15.60 0.86
C ALA A 2 17.43 -15.75 2.38
N LYS A 3 17.33 -14.64 3.11
CA LYS A 3 17.09 -14.65 4.55
C LYS A 3 15.62 -15.04 4.76
N SER A 4 15.36 -16.21 5.31
CA SER A 4 14.05 -16.61 5.81
C SER A 4 13.72 -15.75 7.03
N GLU A 5 12.74 -14.87 6.92
CA GLU A 5 12.22 -14.08 8.05
C GLU A 5 11.53 -15.02 9.06
N PRO A 6 11.80 -14.90 10.37
CA PRO A 6 11.17 -15.76 11.37
C PRO A 6 9.69 -15.36 11.56
N LEU A 7 8.82 -16.36 11.65
CA LEU A 7 7.42 -16.20 12.03
C LEU A 7 7.37 -15.64 13.46
N ALA A 8 6.87 -14.41 13.62
CA ALA A 8 6.69 -13.78 14.91
C ALA A 8 5.38 -14.23 15.55
N PHE A 9 5.43 -14.58 16.83
CA PHE A 9 4.27 -14.86 17.69
C PHE A 9 4.16 -13.71 18.70
N ASP A 10 2.94 -13.33 19.08
CA ASP A 10 2.72 -12.38 20.18
C ASP A 10 2.89 -13.07 21.54
N ASP A 11 2.88 -12.28 22.63
CA ASP A 11 3.02 -12.74 24.02
C ASP A 11 1.92 -13.76 24.42
N ASP A 12 0.78 -13.71 23.72
CA ASP A 12 -0.36 -14.63 23.86
C ASP A 12 -0.23 -15.91 22.99
N GLY A 13 0.90 -16.11 22.30
CA GLY A 13 1.18 -17.31 21.51
C GLY A 13 0.41 -17.40 20.18
N LYS A 14 -0.16 -16.30 19.69
CA LYS A 14 -0.88 -16.21 18.42
C LYS A 14 0.07 -15.89 17.28
N LEU A 15 -0.12 -16.58 16.15
CA LEU A 15 0.63 -16.35 14.93
C LEU A 15 0.35 -14.94 14.40
N ILE A 16 1.36 -14.05 14.40
CA ILE A 16 1.23 -12.71 13.83
C ILE A 16 1.28 -12.83 12.31
N LEU A 17 0.11 -12.75 11.67
CA LEU A 17 0.01 -12.65 10.22
C LEU A 17 0.73 -11.39 9.72
N PRO A 18 1.41 -11.41 8.56
CA PRO A 18 2.20 -10.27 8.07
C PRO A 18 1.39 -8.99 7.80
N SER A 19 0.05 -9.07 7.75
CA SER A 19 -0.83 -7.90 7.67
C SER A 19 -1.21 -7.30 9.02
N SER A 20 -0.84 -7.96 10.13
CA SER A 20 -1.11 -7.54 11.51
C SER A 20 0.10 -6.89 12.17
N LEU A 21 1.24 -6.80 11.47
CA LEU A 21 2.32 -5.93 11.89
C LEU A 21 1.77 -4.48 11.91
N PRO A 22 2.00 -3.73 12.99
CA PRO A 22 1.68 -2.31 12.99
C PRO A 22 2.37 -1.67 11.77
N PRO A 23 1.73 -0.67 11.12
CA PRO A 23 2.39 0.08 10.07
C PRO A 23 3.76 0.50 10.59
N ARG A 24 4.82 0.18 9.83
CA ARG A 24 6.22 0.43 10.15
C ARG A 24 6.33 1.74 10.93
N GLN A 25 6.66 1.66 12.22
CA GLN A 25 6.75 2.82 13.09
C GLN A 25 7.67 3.84 12.41
N VAL A 26 7.08 4.94 11.98
CA VAL A 26 7.76 5.99 11.24
C VAL A 26 8.74 6.63 12.21
N VAL A 27 10.03 6.55 11.91
CA VAL A 27 11.08 7.08 12.76
C VAL A 27 10.85 8.58 12.90
N VAL A 28 10.78 9.08 14.14
CA VAL A 28 10.48 10.49 14.46
C VAL A 28 11.41 11.41 13.64
N GLY A 29 10.84 12.11 12.66
CA GLY A 29 11.56 12.96 11.69
C GLY A 29 11.18 12.73 10.21
N GLU A 30 10.52 11.62 9.88
CA GLU A 30 10.02 11.36 8.52
C GLU A 30 8.61 11.96 8.31
N VAL A 31 8.45 12.74 7.24
CA VAL A 31 7.15 13.26 6.78
C VAL A 31 6.17 12.08 6.64
N PRO A 32 4.96 12.15 7.24
CA PRO A 32 4.00 11.06 7.16
C PRO A 32 3.74 10.64 5.70
N PRO A 33 3.61 9.34 5.41
CA PRO A 33 3.35 8.88 4.06
C PRO A 33 1.98 9.37 3.59
N ARG A 34 1.82 9.45 2.27
CA ARG A 34 0.52 9.80 1.66
C ARG A 34 -0.51 8.72 1.97
N PRO A 35 -1.79 9.08 2.21
CA PRO A 35 -2.84 8.08 2.31
C PRO A 35 -2.92 7.27 1.02
N ARG A 36 -3.12 5.96 1.16
CA ARG A 36 -3.16 5.03 0.01
C ARG A 36 -4.48 5.20 -0.74
N ASN A 37 -4.41 5.43 -2.04
CA ASN A 37 -5.60 5.47 -2.88
C ASN A 37 -6.11 4.06 -3.22
N ALA A 38 -7.29 3.98 -3.83
CA ALA A 38 -7.96 2.73 -4.19
C ALA A 38 -7.08 1.78 -5.04
N TYR A 39 -6.38 2.32 -6.04
CA TYR A 39 -5.51 1.52 -6.90
C TYR A 39 -4.29 0.99 -6.15
N ILE A 40 -3.68 1.79 -5.27
CA ILE A 40 -2.54 1.35 -4.45
C ILE A 40 -2.97 0.22 -3.50
N LEU A 41 -4.14 0.33 -2.88
CA LEU A 41 -4.70 -0.72 -2.03
C LEU A 41 -4.93 -2.02 -2.84
N PHE A 42 -5.62 -1.92 -3.98
CA PHE A 42 -5.88 -3.06 -4.86
C PHE A 42 -4.59 -3.72 -5.36
N ARG A 43 -3.61 -2.92 -5.79
CA ARG A 43 -2.33 -3.42 -6.28
C ARG A 43 -1.60 -4.23 -5.21
N ASN A 44 -1.56 -3.71 -3.99
CA ASN A 44 -0.90 -4.39 -2.88
C ASN A 44 -1.58 -5.73 -2.56
N ASP A 45 -2.92 -5.73 -2.50
CA ASP A 45 -3.71 -6.94 -2.29
C ASP A 45 -3.48 -7.98 -3.40
N PHE A 46 -3.60 -7.56 -4.67
CA PHE A 46 -3.37 -8.43 -5.82
C PHE A 46 -2.00 -9.14 -5.76
N PHE A 47 -0.92 -8.41 -5.49
CA PHE A 47 0.40 -9.02 -5.38
C PHE A 47 0.57 -9.84 -4.11
N ALA A 48 -0.12 -9.51 -3.01
CA ALA A 48 -0.11 -10.31 -1.80
C ALA A 48 -0.82 -11.65 -2.02
N THR A 49 -2.00 -11.66 -2.63
CA THR A 49 -2.72 -12.88 -3.00
C THR A 49 -1.88 -13.77 -3.91
N ASN A 50 -1.34 -13.21 -5.00
CA ASN A 50 -0.50 -14.00 -5.91
C ASN A 50 0.72 -14.61 -5.18
N ARG A 51 1.38 -13.85 -4.30
CA ARG A 51 2.50 -14.37 -3.50
C ARG A 51 2.09 -15.50 -2.57
N ALA A 52 0.92 -15.41 -1.94
CA ALA A 52 0.38 -16.48 -1.10
C ALA A 52 0.08 -17.75 -1.91
N ASP A 53 -0.35 -17.59 -3.16
CA ASP A 53 -0.60 -18.68 -4.10
C ASP A 53 0.68 -19.21 -4.78
N GLY A 54 1.86 -18.69 -4.44
CA GLY A 54 3.13 -19.03 -5.10
C GLY A 54 3.24 -18.52 -6.54
N LEU A 55 2.32 -17.65 -6.97
CA LEU A 55 2.27 -17.07 -8.30
C LEU A 55 3.01 -15.73 -8.37
N LYS A 56 3.59 -15.45 -9.53
CA LYS A 56 4.09 -14.10 -9.87
C LYS A 56 3.02 -13.37 -10.66
N GLY A 57 2.19 -12.59 -9.96
CA GLY A 57 1.25 -11.69 -10.62
C GLY A 57 1.98 -10.77 -11.60
N THR A 58 1.42 -10.55 -12.79
CA THR A 58 2.01 -9.65 -13.79
C THR A 58 1.31 -8.29 -13.79
N ARG A 59 2.01 -7.26 -14.30
CA ARG A 59 1.41 -5.94 -14.52
C ARG A 59 0.24 -5.97 -15.51
N ALA A 60 0.30 -6.85 -16.51
CA ALA A 60 -0.76 -7.00 -17.49
C ALA A 60 -2.05 -7.53 -16.83
N GLN A 61 -1.95 -8.58 -16.02
CA GLN A 61 -3.08 -9.13 -15.26
C GLN A 61 -3.65 -8.10 -14.26
N LEU A 62 -2.78 -7.36 -13.57
CA LEU A 62 -3.20 -6.29 -12.67
C LEU A 62 -4.04 -5.23 -13.40
N SER A 63 -3.55 -4.76 -14.55
CA SER A 63 -4.23 -3.77 -15.39
C SER A 63 -5.59 -4.30 -15.87
N ALA A 64 -5.60 -5.51 -16.45
CA ALA A 64 -6.81 -6.15 -16.94
C ALA A 64 -7.87 -6.30 -15.84
N LYS A 65 -7.46 -6.75 -14.64
CA LYS A 65 -8.38 -6.93 -13.51
C LYS A 65 -8.92 -5.59 -12.97
N TRP A 66 -8.09 -4.56 -12.90
CA TRP A 66 -8.54 -3.23 -12.45
C TRP A 66 -9.55 -2.59 -13.42
N HIS A 67 -9.26 -2.64 -14.72
CA HIS A 67 -10.11 -2.01 -15.73
C HIS A 67 -11.36 -2.84 -16.04
N GLY A 68 -11.27 -4.17 -16.02
CA GLY A 68 -12.36 -5.09 -16.32
C GLY A 68 -13.37 -5.29 -15.19
N SER A 69 -13.14 -4.73 -14.00
CA SER A 69 -14.02 -4.96 -12.84
C SER A 69 -14.42 -3.65 -12.16
N PRO A 70 -15.58 -3.05 -12.53
CA PRO A 70 -16.08 -1.85 -11.88
C PRO A 70 -16.39 -2.06 -10.39
N GLU A 71 -16.83 -3.26 -10.01
CA GLU A 71 -17.10 -3.65 -8.62
C GLU A 71 -15.84 -3.61 -7.75
N ILE A 72 -14.72 -4.11 -8.26
CA ILE A 72 -13.41 -4.03 -7.58
C ILE A 72 -13.07 -2.55 -7.35
N ARG A 73 -13.23 -1.70 -8.37
CA ARG A 73 -12.97 -0.26 -8.22
C ARG A 73 -13.88 0.39 -7.18
N ALA A 74 -15.16 0.04 -7.13
CA ALA A 74 -16.10 0.56 -6.14
C ALA A 74 -15.72 0.13 -4.72
N ARG A 75 -15.43 -1.16 -4.50
CA ARG A 75 -14.98 -1.69 -3.21
C ARG A 75 -13.72 -1.00 -2.73
N TYR A 76 -12.71 -0.87 -3.59
CA TYR A 76 -11.45 -0.24 -3.22
C TYR A 76 -11.56 1.28 -3.05
N LYS A 77 -12.54 1.93 -3.67
CA LYS A 77 -12.87 3.33 -3.41
C LYS A 77 -13.37 3.53 -1.98
N GLN A 78 -14.25 2.65 -1.49
CA GLN A 78 -14.72 2.68 -0.10
C GLN A 78 -13.56 2.47 0.88
N LEU A 79 -12.68 1.50 0.60
CA LEU A 79 -11.49 1.26 1.43
C LEU A 79 -10.54 2.47 1.45
N ALA A 80 -10.37 3.16 0.33
CA ALA A 80 -9.55 4.37 0.26
C ALA A 80 -10.14 5.54 1.07
N GLU A 81 -11.47 5.65 1.14
CA GLU A 81 -12.14 6.66 1.98
C GLU A 81 -11.90 6.38 3.47
N ILE A 82 -12.00 5.11 3.88
CA ILE A 82 -11.69 4.68 5.25
C ILE A 82 -10.22 4.96 5.59
N GLU A 83 -9.30 4.66 4.66
CA GLU A 83 -7.87 4.96 4.82
C GLU A 83 -7.64 6.46 4.96
N LEU A 84 -8.31 7.28 4.15
CA LEU A 84 -8.21 8.74 4.22
C LEU A 84 -8.72 9.26 5.56
N SER A 85 -9.86 8.78 6.05
CA SER A 85 -10.39 9.16 7.37
C SER A 85 -9.39 8.82 8.48
N LYS A 86 -8.92 7.57 8.52
CA LYS A 86 -7.92 7.13 9.52
C LYS A 86 -6.64 7.95 9.45
N HIS A 87 -6.20 8.28 8.24
CA HIS A 87 -5.00 9.09 8.03
C HIS A 87 -5.18 10.51 8.55
N ARG A 88 -6.35 11.13 8.34
CA ARG A 88 -6.68 12.46 8.87
C ARG A 88 -6.76 12.47 10.39
N ASP A 89 -7.31 11.41 10.99
CA ASP A 89 -7.38 11.26 12.44
C ASP A 89 -5.98 11.08 13.05
N MET A 90 -5.10 10.35 12.36
CA MET A 90 -3.74 10.05 12.81
C MET A 90 -2.76 11.21 12.56
N TYR A 91 -2.95 11.96 11.47
CA TYR A 91 -2.09 13.07 11.06
C TYR A 91 -2.94 14.31 10.73
N PRO A 92 -3.50 14.98 11.75
CA PRO A 92 -4.37 16.15 11.54
C PRO A 92 -3.66 17.31 10.84
N ASP A 93 -2.34 17.45 11.05
CA ASP A 93 -1.50 18.48 10.44
C ASP A 93 -0.86 18.06 9.11
N TYR A 94 -1.28 16.92 8.54
CA TYR A 94 -0.69 16.44 7.30
C TYR A 94 -1.02 17.36 6.11
N GLU A 95 0.03 17.82 5.42
CA GLU A 95 -0.06 18.61 4.21
C GLU A 95 0.76 17.97 3.09
N TYR A 96 0.13 17.77 1.93
CA TYR A 96 0.82 17.17 0.79
C TYR A 96 1.79 18.16 0.13
N LYS A 97 3.10 17.89 0.25
CA LYS A 97 4.18 18.70 -0.34
C LYS A 97 4.94 17.91 -1.41
N PRO A 98 4.64 18.07 -2.72
CA PRO A 98 5.39 17.41 -3.77
C PRO A 98 6.83 17.94 -3.86
N SER A 99 7.82 17.05 -3.82
CA SER A 99 9.23 17.43 -3.99
C SER A 99 9.51 17.97 -5.40
N GLN A 100 10.11 19.16 -5.48
CA GLN A 100 10.53 19.83 -6.72
C GLN A 100 11.48 18.97 -7.57
N LYS A 101 12.30 18.09 -6.95
CA LYS A 101 13.29 17.26 -7.65
C LYS A 101 12.68 16.33 -8.73
N PHE A 102 11.40 15.97 -8.62
CA PHE A 102 10.70 15.12 -9.60
C PHE A 102 10.01 15.89 -10.73
N ARG A 103 9.94 17.23 -10.64
CA ARG A 103 9.23 18.05 -11.64
C ARG A 103 10.04 18.23 -12.93
N ASN A 104 11.38 18.25 -12.83
CA ASN A 104 12.27 18.46 -13.98
C ASN A 104 12.57 17.21 -14.83
N GLN A 105 12.40 16.00 -14.30
CA GLN A 105 12.70 14.77 -15.06
C GLN A 105 11.58 14.35 -16.03
N ARG A 106 10.37 14.92 -15.91
CA ARG A 106 9.21 14.56 -16.76
C ARG A 106 8.99 15.46 -17.96
N ARG A 107 9.75 16.55 -18.10
CA ARG A 107 9.59 17.54 -19.19
C ARG A 107 10.74 17.56 -20.21
N SER A 108 11.78 16.76 -20.03
CA SER A 108 12.90 16.67 -20.96
C SER A 108 12.69 15.57 -22.00
N PHE A 109 11.64 15.70 -22.81
CA PHE A 109 11.47 14.98 -24.09
C PHE A 109 10.57 15.84 -24.98
N LEU A 110 11.10 16.98 -25.41
CA LEU A 110 10.68 17.73 -26.59
C LEU A 110 11.91 18.49 -27.11
#